data_AF-A0A1G4J418-F1
#
_entry.id   AF-A0A1G4J418-F1
#
_cell.length_a   1.000
_cell.length_b   1.000
_cell.length_c   1.000
_cell.angle_alpha   90.00
_cell.angle_beta   90.00
_cell.angle_gamma   90.00
#
_symmetry.space_group_name_H-M   'P 1'
#
loop_
_entity.id
_entity.type
_entity.pdbx_description
1 polymer ?
#
loop_
_entity_poly.entity_id
_entity_poly.type
_entity_poly.pdbx_seq_one_letter_code
_entity_poly.pdbx_strand_id
1 'polypeptide(L)'
;MVPLGTGSPSVSDFVALVEKRIRASHLKSTLHSAGTTIEGPWDEVMNLIGDLHEFAHASGYVRVHTDIRVGSRTDKVQTAQDKMDVVNKKLAEQC
;
A
#
# COMPACT_ATOMS: atom_id res chain seq x y z
N MET A 1 5.85 -1.67 -3.50
CA MET A 1 7.17 -1.03 -3.37
C MET A 1 8.22 -2.13 -3.31
N VAL A 2 9.31 -2.01 -4.07
CA VAL A 2 10.40 -2.98 -4.14
C VAL A 2 11.75 -2.28 -4.14
N PRO A 3 12.78 -2.82 -3.47
CA PRO A 3 14.14 -2.31 -3.56
C PRO A 3 14.81 -2.86 -4.82
N LEU A 4 15.71 -2.09 -5.42
CA LEU A 4 16.50 -2.49 -6.58
C LEU A 4 18.00 -2.47 -6.24
N GLY A 5 18.73 -3.46 -6.74
CA GLY A 5 20.19 -3.53 -6.56
C GLY A 5 20.65 -4.05 -5.20
N THR A 6 19.84 -4.86 -4.52
CA THR A 6 20.15 -5.45 -3.20
C THR A 6 21.15 -6.62 -3.24
N GLY A 7 21.54 -7.09 -4.43
CA GLY A 7 22.40 -8.27 -4.59
C GLY A 7 21.71 -9.61 -4.26
N SER A 8 20.43 -9.59 -3.90
CA SER A 8 19.61 -10.77 -3.60
C SER A 8 18.22 -10.63 -4.21
N PRO A 9 17.62 -11.70 -4.76
CA PRO A 9 16.24 -11.67 -5.25
C PRO A 9 15.21 -11.63 -4.12
N SER A 10 15.59 -11.97 -2.88
CA SER A 10 14.68 -11.90 -1.74
C SER A 10 14.51 -10.45 -1.27
N VAL A 11 13.26 -10.02 -1.11
CA VAL A 11 12.90 -8.66 -0.70
C VAL A 11 12.01 -8.62 0.55
N SER A 12 11.80 -9.76 1.22
CA SER A 12 10.90 -9.87 2.37
C SER A 12 11.27 -8.94 3.52
N ASP A 13 12.56 -8.79 3.80
CA ASP A 13 13.04 -7.93 4.88
C ASP A 13 12.72 -6.45 4.63
N PHE A 14 12.88 -6.01 3.39
CA PHE A 14 12.48 -4.68 2.95
C PHE A 14 10.97 -4.47 3.10
N VAL A 15 10.17 -5.44 2.63
CA VAL A 15 8.71 -5.35 2.73
C VAL A 15 8.26 -5.28 4.19
N ALA A 16 8.84 -6.10 5.07
CA ALA A 16 8.54 -6.07 6.49
C ALA A 16 8.93 -4.76 7.18
N LEU A 17 10.07 -4.17 6.78
CA LEU A 17 10.54 -2.86 7.27
C LEU A 17 9.56 -1.74 6.91
N VAL A 18 9.18 -1.64 5.64
CA VAL A 18 8.26 -0.62 5.12
C VAL A 18 6.85 -0.80 5.70
N GLU A 19 6.37 -2.04 5.79
CA GLU A 19 5.05 -2.35 6.33
C GLU A 19 4.90 -1.98 7.81
N LYS A 20 5.96 -2.15 8.62
CA LYS A 20 5.96 -1.65 10.02
C LYS A 20 5.73 -0.15 10.08
N ARG A 21 6.33 0.61 9.17
CA ARG A 21 6.18 2.06 9.10
C ARG A 21 4.79 2.46 8.60
N ILE A 22 4.21 1.73 7.65
CA ILE A 22 2.82 1.92 7.21
C ILE A 22 1.86 1.72 8.39
N ARG A 23 2.01 0.63 9.15
CA ARG A 23 1.14 0.32 10.30
C ARG A 23 1.29 1.27 11.49
N ALA A 24 2.38 2.04 11.54
CA ALA A 24 2.58 3.08 12.53
C ALA A 24 1.85 4.39 12.17
N SER A 25 1.37 4.52 10.91
CA SER A 25 0.51 5.63 10.51
C SER A 25 -0.90 5.47 11.09
N HIS A 26 -1.61 6.59 11.26
CA HIS A 26 -3.04 6.60 11.61
C HIS A 26 -3.94 6.24 10.41
N LEU A 27 -3.40 6.19 9.20
CA LEU A 27 -4.14 5.82 8.00
C LEU A 27 -4.51 4.34 8.02
N LYS A 28 -5.73 4.04 7.55
CA LYS A 28 -6.17 2.65 7.41
C LYS A 28 -5.36 1.98 6.31
N SER A 29 -4.79 0.82 6.63
CA SER A 29 -3.98 0.04 5.68
C SER A 29 -4.30 -1.45 5.74
N THR A 30 -4.31 -2.12 4.59
CA THR A 30 -4.52 -3.57 4.46
C THR A 30 -3.43 -4.17 3.58
N LEU A 31 -2.55 -4.98 4.18
CA LEU A 31 -1.52 -5.75 3.47
C LEU A 31 -2.15 -6.92 2.71
N HIS A 32 -1.64 -7.18 1.51
CA HIS A 32 -1.93 -8.38 0.73
C HIS A 32 -0.68 -8.84 -0.04
N SER A 33 -0.79 -9.94 -0.81
CA SER A 33 0.35 -10.59 -1.47
C SER A 33 1.12 -9.73 -2.48
N ALA A 34 0.51 -8.66 -2.99
CA ALA A 34 1.05 -7.83 -4.07
C ALA A 34 1.23 -6.36 -3.69
N GLY A 35 1.11 -6.02 -2.40
CA GLY A 35 1.23 -4.66 -1.90
C GLY A 35 0.38 -4.40 -0.67
N THR A 36 0.24 -3.13 -0.34
CA THR A 36 -0.57 -2.65 0.78
C THR A 36 -1.55 -1.61 0.26
N THR A 37 -2.84 -1.82 0.51
CA THR A 37 -3.86 -0.80 0.22
C THR A 37 -3.87 0.20 1.38
N ILE A 38 -3.76 1.50 1.09
CA ILE A 38 -3.80 2.58 2.08
C ILE A 38 -4.94 3.52 1.72
N GLU A 39 -5.72 3.95 2.72
CA GLU A 39 -6.94 4.75 2.53
C GLU A 39 -6.91 6.01 3.40
N GLY A 40 -7.33 7.14 2.82
CA GLY A 40 -7.40 8.41 3.53
C GLY A 40 -7.39 9.63 2.61
N PRO A 41 -7.19 10.83 3.17
CA PRO A 41 -7.00 12.04 2.39
C PRO A 41 -5.80 11.92 1.45
N TRP A 42 -5.91 12.51 0.25
CA TRP A 42 -4.90 12.41 -0.79
C TRP A 42 -3.51 12.78 -0.31
N ASP A 43 -3.38 13.96 0.31
CA ASP A 43 -2.08 14.48 0.74
C ASP A 43 -1.46 13.60 1.83
N GLU A 44 -2.25 13.11 2.78
CA GLU A 44 -1.75 12.23 3.84
C GLU A 44 -1.25 10.89 3.29
N VAL A 45 -2.00 10.29 2.35
CA VAL A 45 -1.61 9.02 1.72
C VAL A 45 -0.35 9.21 0.89
N MET A 46 -0.28 10.25 0.05
CA MET A 46 0.86 10.47 -0.83
C MET A 46 2.12 10.90 -0.06
N ASN A 47 1.96 11.71 1.00
CA ASN A 47 3.06 12.07 1.89
C ASN A 47 3.61 10.83 2.61
N LEU A 48 2.75 9.95 3.12
CA LEU A 48 3.20 8.69 3.71
C LEU A 48 4.02 7.87 2.70
N ILE A 49 3.58 7.77 1.44
CA ILE A 49 4.33 7.05 0.40
C ILE A 49 5.71 7.68 0.17
N GLY A 50 5.81 9.01 0.13
CA GLY A 50 7.08 9.74 0.07
C GLY A 50 8.00 9.44 1.27
N ASP A 51 7.46 9.55 2.48
CA ASP A 51 8.18 9.25 3.73
C ASP A 51 8.73 7.81 3.75
N LEU A 52 8.00 6.85 3.18
CA LEU A 52 8.46 5.46 3.08
C LEU A 52 9.67 5.31 2.15
N HIS A 53 9.73 6.10 1.05
CA HIS A 53 10.91 6.15 0.20
C HIS A 53 12.11 6.74 0.95
N GLU A 54 11.93 7.85 1.64
CA GLU A 54 13.01 8.47 2.44
C GLU A 54 13.49 7.53 3.55
N PHE A 55 12.57 6.87 4.25
CA PHE A 55 12.86 5.89 5.27
C PHE A 55 13.64 4.68 4.71
N ALA A 56 13.27 4.20 3.53
CA ALA A 56 14.02 3.14 2.85
C ALA A 56 15.46 3.58 2.52
N HIS A 57 15.63 4.80 2.02
CA HIS A 57 16.96 5.35 1.75
C HIS A 57 17.80 5.51 3.01
N ALA A 58 17.20 6.01 4.10
CA ALA A 58 17.85 6.08 5.41
C ALA A 58 18.24 4.70 5.97
N SER A 59 17.55 3.64 5.54
CA SER A 59 17.84 2.25 5.92
C SER A 59 18.85 1.55 5.00
N GLY A 60 19.48 2.28 4.07
CA GLY A 60 20.55 1.80 3.21
C GLY A 60 20.11 1.29 1.83
N TYR A 61 18.82 1.34 1.49
CA TYR A 61 18.35 0.96 0.16
C TYR A 61 18.57 2.11 -0.82
N VAL A 62 19.48 1.91 -1.77
CA VAL A 62 19.92 2.98 -2.71
C VAL A 62 18.85 3.33 -3.73
N ARG A 63 18.03 2.36 -4.16
CA ARG A 63 16.99 2.57 -5.17
C ARG A 63 15.71 1.83 -4.80
N VAL A 64 14.59 2.55 -4.86
CA VAL A 64 13.25 2.03 -4.60
C VAL A 64 12.38 2.26 -5.82
N HIS A 65 11.60 1.26 -6.20
CA HIS A 65 10.57 1.37 -7.23
C HIS A 65 9.19 1.09 -6.64
N THR A 66 8.22 1.93 -6.98
CA THR A 66 6.85 1.82 -6.49
C THR A 66 5.88 1.95 -7.65
N ASP A 67 4.98 0.98 -7.75
CA ASP A 67 3.77 1.07 -8.57
C ASP A 67 2.61 1.48 -7.65
N ILE A 68 1.83 2.46 -8.07
CA ILE A 68 0.69 2.99 -7.30
C ILE A 68 -0.54 2.97 -8.20
N ARG A 69 -1.57 2.22 -7.78
CA ARG A 69 -2.91 2.30 -8.34
C ARG A 69 -3.79 3.04 -7.36
N VAL A 70 -4.19 4.25 -7.73
CA VAL A 70 -4.99 5.15 -6.90
C VAL A 70 -6.25 5.59 -7.64
N GLY A 71 -7.34 5.82 -6.91
CA GLY A 71 -8.57 6.36 -7.46
C GLY A 71 -9.31 7.20 -6.42
N SER A 72 -9.95 8.26 -6.88
CA SER A 72 -10.83 9.13 -6.11
C SER A 72 -12.23 9.14 -6.75
N ARG A 73 -13.25 9.42 -5.95
CA ARG A 73 -14.64 9.51 -6.43
C ARG A 73 -15.42 10.55 -5.62
N THR A 74 -16.50 11.07 -6.18
CA THR A 74 -17.31 12.14 -5.56
C THR A 74 -18.73 11.69 -5.21
N ASP A 75 -19.15 10.51 -5.65
CA ASP A 75 -20.54 10.03 -5.50
C ASP A 75 -20.79 9.30 -4.18
N LYS A 76 -19.77 8.70 -3.56
CA LYS A 76 -19.86 8.05 -2.24
C LYS A 76 -18.50 7.86 -1.58
N VAL A 77 -18.52 7.76 -0.27
CA VAL A 77 -17.39 7.25 0.53
C VAL A 77 -17.44 5.72 0.48
N GLN A 78 -16.32 5.09 0.14
CA GLN A 78 -16.21 3.63 0.06
C GLN A 78 -14.80 3.20 0.44
N THR A 79 -14.69 2.26 1.37
CA THR A 79 -13.41 1.65 1.74
C THR A 79 -13.05 0.46 0.83
N ALA A 80 -11.82 -0.02 0.94
CA ALA A 80 -11.31 -1.19 0.24
C ALA A 80 -12.08 -2.44 0.63
N GLN A 81 -12.47 -2.56 1.90
CA GLN A 81 -13.31 -3.66 2.37
C GLN A 81 -14.72 -3.57 1.77
N ASP A 82 -15.36 -2.39 1.80
CA ASP A 82 -16.68 -2.20 1.19
C ASP A 82 -16.66 -2.54 -0.31
N LYS A 83 -15.54 -2.27 -0.99
CA LYS A 83 -15.35 -2.63 -2.39
C LYS A 83 -15.33 -4.15 -2.60
N MET A 84 -14.63 -4.88 -1.75
CA MET A 84 -14.60 -6.35 -1.76
C MET A 84 -15.97 -6.94 -1.44
N ASP A 85 -16.67 -6.40 -0.42
CA ASP A 85 -17.97 -6.89 0.01
C ASP A 85 -19.03 -6.75 -1.08
N VAL A 86 -19.04 -5.62 -1.80
CA VAL A 86 -19.94 -5.42 -2.95
C VAL A 86 -19.68 -6.43 -4.07
N VAL A 87 -18.42 -6.75 -4.35
CA VAL A 87 -18.08 -7.74 -5.38
C VAL A 87 -18.50 -9.14 -4.93
N ASN A 88 -18.17 -9.53 -3.70
CA ASN A 88 -18.53 -10.84 -3.15
C ASN A 88 -20.04 -11.06 -3.10
N LYS A 89 -20.81 -10.04 -2.72
CA LYS A 89 -22.27 -10.08 -2.76
C LYS A 89 -22.78 -10.33 -4.18
N LYS A 90 -22.27 -9.58 -5.17
CA LYS A 90 -22.64 -9.76 -6.58
C LYS A 90 -22.29 -11.15 -7.12
N LEU A 91 -21.18 -11.74 -6.67
CA LEU A 91 -20.80 -13.10 -7.04
C LEU A 91 -21.73 -14.15 -6.42
N ALA A 92 -22.16 -13.94 -5.17
CA ALA A 92 -23.08 -14.85 -4.48
C ALA A 92 -24.51 -14.81 -5.07
N GLU A 93 -24.96 -13.67 -5.59
CA GLU A 93 -26.28 -13.51 -6.24
C GLU A 93 -26.34 -14.15 -7.65
N GLN A 94 -25.19 -14.56 -8.21
CA GLN A 94 -25.10 -15.22 -9.53
C GLN A 94 -25.12 -16.75 -9.45
N CYS A 95 -25.24 -17.33 -8.25
CA CYS A 95 -25.47 -18.76 -8.02
C CYS A 95 -26.96 -19.01 -7.73
#